data_AF-A0A7X9Y7R4-F1
#
_entry.id   AF-A0A7X9Y7R4-F1
#
_cell.length_a   1.000
_cell.length_b   1.000
_cell.length_c   1.000
_cell.angle_alpha   90.00
_cell.angle_beta   90.00
_cell.angle_gamma   90.00
#
_symmetry.space_group_name_H-M   'P 1'
#
loop_
_entity.id
_entity.type
_entity.pdbx_description
1 polymer ?
#
loop_
_entity_poly.entity_id
_entity_poly.type
_entity_poly.pdbx_seq_one_letter_code
_entity_poly.pdbx_strand_id
1 'polypeptide(L)'
;MKPPFNFTRFLPMAARLLGRGRLPTLLFAVAAKGSSQGNRLGKLKDDLKLLQALCLAYWRGEYRAISLKALISVVAGLMYFVSPIDAIPDFLPMFGMLDDIAVLAWVMKTLDGELSAFRAWRDAQRPEKLAVVERLPATPALLSKENPQKNA
;
A
#
# COMPACT_ATOMS: atom_id res chain seq x y z
N MET A 1 13.24 -10.12 10.34
CA MET A 1 12.14 -10.92 10.95
C MET A 1 11.55 -11.83 9.88
N LYS A 2 11.07 -13.02 10.23
CA LYS A 2 10.39 -13.90 9.25
C LYS A 2 9.05 -13.27 8.85
N PRO A 3 8.68 -13.27 7.56
CA PRO A 3 7.36 -12.80 7.13
C PRO A 3 6.26 -13.69 7.72
N PRO A 4 5.06 -13.14 7.98
CA PRO A 4 3.90 -13.94 8.37
C PRO A 4 3.56 -14.97 7.29
N PHE A 5 2.88 -16.04 7.72
CA PHE A 5 2.52 -17.16 6.85
C PHE A 5 1.75 -16.62 5.63
N ASN A 6 1.98 -17.19 4.45
CA ASN A 6 1.42 -16.74 3.18
C ASN A 6 1.87 -15.39 2.58
N PHE A 7 2.49 -14.45 3.32
CA PHE A 7 2.88 -13.14 2.73
C PHE A 7 3.80 -13.26 1.51
N THR A 8 4.74 -14.21 1.55
CA THR A 8 5.71 -14.45 0.47
C THR A 8 5.05 -14.79 -0.87
N ARG A 9 3.82 -15.33 -0.88
CA ARG A 9 3.06 -15.63 -2.11
C ARG A 9 2.65 -14.36 -2.86
N PHE A 10 2.51 -13.24 -2.15
CA PHE A 10 2.10 -11.96 -2.73
C PHE A 10 3.27 -11.17 -3.34
N LEU A 11 4.52 -11.45 -2.96
CA LEU A 11 5.69 -10.77 -3.52
C LEU A 11 5.81 -10.86 -5.06
N PRO A 12 5.75 -12.05 -5.70
CA PRO A 12 5.82 -12.14 -7.16
C PRO A 12 4.60 -11.52 -7.85
N MET A 13 3.43 -11.60 -7.22
CA MET A 13 2.21 -10.97 -7.72
C MET A 13 2.31 -9.43 -7.67
N ALA A 14 2.89 -8.88 -6.60
CA ALA A 14 3.07 -7.45 -6.41
C ALA A 14 4.07 -6.89 -7.43
N ALA A 15 5.18 -7.59 -7.66
CA ALA A 15 6.13 -7.25 -8.71
C ALA A 15 5.47 -7.22 -10.11
N ARG A 16 4.64 -8.23 -10.43
CA ARG A 16 3.88 -8.27 -11.68
C ARG A 16 2.83 -7.16 -11.80
N LEU A 17 2.17 -6.83 -10.69
CA LEU A 17 1.16 -5.75 -10.63
C LEU A 17 1.81 -4.39 -10.91
N LEU A 18 2.97 -4.13 -10.30
CA LEU A 18 3.79 -2.94 -10.57
C LEU A 18 4.23 -2.88 -12.03
N GLY A 19 4.80 -3.97 -12.57
CA GLY A 19 5.24 -4.04 -13.96
C GLY A 19 4.11 -3.85 -14.98
N ARG A 20 2.88 -4.24 -14.64
CA ARG A 20 1.68 -4.03 -15.49
C ARG A 20 1.05 -2.64 -15.33
N GLY A 21 1.56 -1.79 -14.45
CA GLY A 21 0.99 -0.48 -14.16
C GLY A 21 -0.41 -0.55 -13.56
N ARG A 22 -0.72 -1.61 -12.80
CA ARG A 22 -2.04 -1.83 -12.15
C ARG A 22 -2.09 -1.32 -10.70
N LEU A 23 -1.10 -0.54 -10.29
CA LEU A 23 -1.03 0.07 -8.96
C LEU A 23 -2.27 0.93 -8.63
N PRO A 24 -2.83 1.73 -9.57
CA PRO A 24 -4.07 2.48 -9.32
C PRO A 24 -5.23 1.60 -8.86
N THR A 25 -5.47 0.45 -9.49
CA THR A 25 -6.57 -0.46 -9.12
C THR A 25 -6.43 -0.95 -7.68
N LEU A 26 -5.21 -1.31 -7.28
CA LEU A 26 -4.93 -1.73 -5.91
C LEU A 26 -5.20 -0.61 -4.91
N LEU A 27 -4.73 0.62 -5.19
CA LEU A 27 -4.88 1.75 -4.26
C LEU A 27 -6.35 2.10 -4.00
N PHE A 28 -7.20 2.01 -5.03
CA PHE A 28 -8.65 2.19 -4.87
C PHE A 28 -9.29 1.08 -4.04
N ALA A 29 -8.86 -0.16 -4.26
CA ALA A 29 -9.38 -1.29 -3.49
C ALA A 29 -8.92 -1.24 -2.01
N VAL A 30 -7.70 -0.76 -1.73
CA VAL A 30 -7.23 -0.44 -0.36
C VAL A 30 -8.09 0.65 0.25
N ALA A 31 -8.36 1.73 -0.48
CA ALA A 31 -9.20 2.83 0.02
C ALA A 31 -10.62 2.36 0.36
N ALA A 32 -11.22 1.53 -0.51
CA ALA A 32 -12.55 0.97 -0.31
C ALA A 32 -12.63 0.01 0.90
N LYS A 33 -11.64 -0.88 1.07
CA LYS A 33 -11.61 -1.78 2.24
C LYS A 33 -11.29 -1.04 3.54
N GLY A 34 -10.37 -0.07 3.49
CA GLY A 34 -10.00 0.75 4.65
C GLY A 34 -11.15 1.60 5.19
N SER A 35 -12.03 2.12 4.31
CA SER A 35 -13.22 2.88 4.74
C SER A 35 -14.30 1.97 5.36
N SER A 36 -14.47 0.75 4.84
CA SER A 36 -15.42 -0.24 5.36
C SER A 36 -15.11 -0.68 6.80
N GLN A 37 -13.84 -0.69 7.20
CA GLN A 37 -13.40 -1.15 8.53
C GLN A 37 -13.35 -0.02 9.58
N GLY A 38 -13.64 1.23 9.17
CA GLY A 38 -14.04 2.36 10.00
C GLY A 38 -13.26 2.56 11.31
N ASN A 39 -13.90 2.21 12.43
CA ASN A 39 -13.44 2.48 13.79
C ASN A 39 -12.60 1.35 14.41
N ARG A 40 -12.53 0.17 13.78
CA ARG A 40 -11.82 -1.00 14.29
C ARG A 40 -10.32 -0.99 14.00
N LEU A 41 -9.86 -0.05 13.16
CA LEU A 41 -8.50 -0.03 12.63
C LEU A 41 -7.53 0.92 13.33
N GLY A 42 -7.95 1.82 14.21
CA GLY A 42 -7.06 2.70 15.01
C GLY A 42 -5.75 3.09 14.30
N LYS A 43 -4.61 2.67 14.87
CA LYS A 43 -3.24 2.88 14.36
C LYS A 43 -2.99 2.30 12.96
N LEU A 44 -3.64 1.18 12.61
CA LEU A 44 -3.54 0.55 11.29
C LEU A 44 -4.01 1.48 10.17
N LYS A 45 -4.98 2.36 10.46
CA LYS A 45 -5.46 3.34 9.49
C LYS A 45 -4.36 4.32 9.08
N ASP A 46 -3.54 4.74 10.02
CA ASP A 46 -2.44 5.68 9.75
C ASP A 46 -1.30 4.99 9.00
N ASP A 47 -1.01 3.73 9.34
CA ASP A 47 -0.06 2.90 8.61
C ASP A 47 -0.52 2.69 7.16
N LEU A 48 -1.80 2.33 6.94
CA LEU A 48 -2.38 2.19 5.61
C LEU A 48 -2.33 3.48 4.80
N LYS A 49 -2.64 4.62 5.42
CA LYS A 49 -2.53 5.94 4.77
C LYS A 49 -1.10 6.23 4.35
N LEU A 50 -0.11 5.94 5.20
CA LEU A 50 1.29 6.14 4.87
C LEU A 50 1.71 5.27 3.67
N LEU A 51 1.37 3.98 3.70
CA LEU A 51 1.69 3.05 2.62
C LEU A 51 1.00 3.46 1.30
N GLN A 52 -0.26 3.90 1.38
CA GLN A 52 -0.99 4.41 0.22
C GLN A 52 -0.35 5.68 -0.34
N ALA A 53 0.00 6.64 0.52
CA ALA A 53 0.68 7.87 0.14
C ALA A 53 2.02 7.61 -0.54
N LEU A 54 2.82 6.67 0.00
CA LEU A 54 4.07 6.22 -0.61
C LEU A 54 3.85 5.68 -2.03
N CYS A 55 2.86 4.81 -2.21
CA CYS A 55 2.53 4.27 -3.52
C CYS A 55 2.03 5.34 -4.51
N LEU A 56 1.24 6.32 -4.04
CA LEU A 56 0.77 7.45 -4.87
C LEU A 56 1.94 8.35 -5.29
N ALA A 57 2.80 8.73 -4.35
CA ALA A 57 3.99 9.54 -4.62
C ALA A 57 4.94 8.83 -5.60
N TYR A 58 5.13 7.51 -5.44
CA TYR A 58 5.89 6.70 -6.38
C TYR A 58 5.25 6.66 -7.78
N TRP A 59 3.94 6.41 -7.84
CA TRP A 59 3.17 6.32 -9.08
C TRP A 59 3.24 7.62 -9.89
N ARG A 60 3.11 8.76 -9.21
CA ARG A 60 3.21 10.11 -9.80
C ARG A 60 4.65 10.52 -10.11
N GLY A 61 5.66 9.75 -9.69
CA GLY A 61 7.06 10.09 -9.90
C GLY A 61 7.66 11.10 -8.91
N GLU A 62 6.88 11.55 -7.93
CA GLU A 62 7.27 12.56 -6.93
C GLU A 62 8.26 12.02 -5.89
N TYR A 63 8.21 10.71 -5.62
CA TYR A 63 9.13 10.05 -4.69
C TYR A 63 9.70 8.76 -5.31
N ARG A 64 11.02 8.71 -5.48
CA ARG A 64 11.75 7.55 -6.05
C ARG A 64 12.88 7.05 -5.15
N ALA A 65 13.10 7.68 -3.99
CA ALA A 65 14.13 7.31 -3.04
C ALA A 65 13.69 6.11 -2.16
N ILE A 66 13.27 5.02 -2.80
CA ILE A 66 12.87 3.77 -2.16
C ILE A 66 13.43 2.59 -2.95
N SER A 67 13.93 1.56 -2.25
CA SER A 67 14.38 0.35 -2.94
C SER A 67 13.21 -0.40 -3.60
N LEU A 68 13.47 -1.02 -4.76
CA LEU A 68 12.45 -1.81 -5.47
C LEU A 68 11.90 -2.95 -4.59
N LYS A 69 12.74 -3.57 -3.76
CA LYS A 69 12.34 -4.62 -2.82
C LYS A 69 11.39 -4.09 -1.75
N ALA A 70 11.67 -2.91 -1.19
CA ALA A 70 10.78 -2.26 -0.23
C ALA A 70 9.43 -1.92 -0.88
N LEU A 71 9.43 -1.32 -2.07
CA LEU A 71 8.20 -1.01 -2.80
C LEU A 71 7.36 -2.27 -3.10
N ILE A 72 7.98 -3.36 -3.57
CA ILE A 72 7.28 -4.63 -3.81
C ILE A 72 6.67 -5.15 -2.50
N SER A 73 7.38 -5.04 -1.39
CA SER A 73 6.91 -5.50 -0.07
C SER A 73 5.72 -4.67 0.42
N VAL A 74 5.73 -3.35 0.21
CA VAL A 74 4.57 -2.48 0.49
C VAL A 74 3.37 -2.88 -0.36
N VAL A 75 3.56 -3.02 -1.68
CA VAL A 75 2.48 -3.42 -2.59
C VAL A 75 1.94 -4.81 -2.25
N ALA A 76 2.81 -5.75 -1.85
CA ALA A 76 2.39 -7.07 -1.38
C ALA A 76 1.57 -6.97 -0.10
N GLY A 77 1.95 -6.13 0.86
CA GLY A 77 1.19 -5.91 2.10
C GLY A 77 -0.19 -5.29 1.84
N LEU A 78 -0.26 -4.31 0.95
CA LEU A 78 -1.52 -3.70 0.53
C LEU A 78 -2.41 -4.70 -0.24
N MET A 79 -1.83 -5.54 -1.09
CA MET A 79 -2.56 -6.57 -1.83
C MET A 79 -3.06 -7.68 -0.92
N TYR A 80 -2.26 -8.06 0.09
CA TYR A 80 -2.70 -8.95 1.17
C TYR A 80 -3.92 -8.38 1.86
N PHE A 81 -3.80 -7.12 2.33
CA PHE A 81 -4.85 -6.41 3.02
C PHE A 81 -6.13 -6.37 2.19
N VAL A 82 -6.08 -6.24 0.86
CA VAL A 82 -7.29 -6.14 0.01
C VAL A 82 -7.83 -7.48 -0.46
N SER A 83 -7.05 -8.56 -0.37
CA SER A 83 -7.46 -9.88 -0.83
C SER A 83 -8.81 -10.25 -0.20
N PRO A 84 -9.84 -10.58 -1.01
CA PRO A 84 -11.20 -10.76 -0.51
C PRO A 84 -11.37 -11.95 0.43
N ILE A 85 -10.44 -12.90 0.39
CA ILE A 85 -10.51 -14.17 1.11
C ILE A 85 -9.05 -14.56 1.36
N ASP A 86 -8.66 -14.76 2.61
CA ASP A 86 -7.51 -15.59 2.88
C ASP A 86 -7.92 -17.01 2.44
N ALA A 87 -7.31 -17.51 1.36
CA ALA A 87 -7.67 -18.74 0.66
C ALA A 87 -7.31 -20.01 1.49
N ILE A 88 -7.87 -20.11 2.69
CA ILE A 88 -7.95 -21.29 3.53
C ILE A 88 -9.45 -21.51 3.80
N PRO A 89 -10.11 -22.43 3.09
CA PRO A 89 -11.36 -22.98 3.61
C PRO A 89 -10.97 -23.90 4.78
N ASP A 90 -10.97 -23.39 6.02
CA ASP A 90 -11.13 -24.19 7.24
C ASP A 90 -11.38 -23.28 8.49
N PHE A 91 -12.65 -23.26 8.92
CA PHE A 91 -13.11 -23.34 10.33
C PHE A 91 -12.77 -22.31 11.44
N LEU A 92 -12.50 -21.01 11.21
CA LEU A 92 -12.49 -20.03 12.34
C LEU A 92 -13.18 -18.69 12.02
N PRO A 93 -14.48 -18.51 12.39
CA PRO A 93 -15.26 -17.28 12.11
C PRO A 93 -14.84 -16.02 12.89
N MET A 94 -13.65 -15.98 13.51
CA MET A 94 -13.25 -14.90 14.43
C MET A 94 -11.79 -14.39 14.26
N PHE A 95 -11.00 -14.89 13.31
CA PHE A 95 -9.55 -14.61 13.24
C PHE A 95 -9.06 -13.73 12.07
N GLY A 96 -9.89 -13.45 11.06
CA GLY A 96 -9.42 -12.81 9.82
C GLY A 96 -8.79 -11.42 9.94
N MET A 97 -9.07 -10.64 10.99
CA MET A 97 -8.47 -9.29 11.16
C MET A 97 -7.07 -9.31 11.78
N LEU A 98 -6.74 -10.32 12.59
CA LEU A 98 -5.47 -10.35 13.33
C LEU A 98 -4.27 -10.56 12.40
N ASP A 99 -4.47 -11.33 11.33
CA ASP A 99 -3.40 -11.65 10.39
C ASP A 99 -3.08 -10.47 9.45
N ASP A 100 -4.09 -9.74 8.96
CA ASP A 100 -3.91 -8.48 8.22
C ASP A 100 -3.09 -7.44 9.03
N ILE A 101 -3.38 -7.34 10.34
CA ILE A 101 -2.63 -6.47 11.27
C ILE A 101 -1.18 -6.95 11.39
N ALA A 102 -0.95 -8.25 11.53
CA ALA A 102 0.38 -8.83 11.65
C ALA A 102 1.23 -8.58 10.38
N VAL A 103 0.64 -8.71 9.19
CA VAL A 103 1.28 -8.40 7.91
C VAL A 103 1.68 -6.94 7.84
N LEU A 104 0.75 -6.03 8.12
CA LEU A 104 1.04 -4.60 8.07
C LEU A 104 2.09 -4.21 9.12
N ALA A 105 1.96 -4.67 10.36
CA ALA A 105 2.96 -4.44 11.39
C ALA A 105 4.35 -4.98 11.00
N TRP A 106 4.40 -6.15 10.36
CA TRP A 106 5.65 -6.71 9.84
C TRP A 106 6.24 -5.85 8.72
N VAL A 107 5.42 -5.37 7.78
CA VAL A 107 5.88 -4.45 6.70
C VAL A 107 6.42 -3.16 7.31
N MET A 108 5.67 -2.55 8.23
CA MET A 108 6.07 -1.31 8.91
C MET A 108 7.42 -1.48 9.63
N LYS A 109 7.59 -2.57 10.36
CA LYS A 109 8.84 -2.85 11.09
C LYS A 109 10.00 -3.23 10.19
N THR A 110 9.74 -3.99 9.12
CA THR A 110 10.79 -4.45 8.19
C THR A 110 11.31 -3.32 7.33
N LEU A 111 10.45 -2.34 7.01
CA LEU A 111 10.77 -1.21 6.15
C LEU A 111 10.93 0.10 6.93
N ASP A 112 11.15 0.03 8.24
CA ASP A 112 11.17 1.21 9.12
C ASP A 112 12.11 2.32 8.62
N GLY A 113 13.30 1.96 8.13
CA GLY A 113 14.24 2.93 7.55
C GLY A 113 13.74 3.60 6.26
N GLU A 114 13.16 2.83 5.34
CA GLU A 114 12.58 3.33 4.08
C GLU A 114 11.35 4.21 4.34
N LEU A 115 10.50 3.78 5.28
CA LEU A 115 9.31 4.52 5.68
C LEU A 115 9.65 5.78 6.46
N SER A 116 10.72 5.76 7.26
CA SER A 116 11.23 6.95 7.95
C SER A 116 11.77 7.97 6.96
N ALA A 117 12.51 7.54 5.94
CA ALA A 117 12.97 8.41 4.86
C ALA A 117 11.78 9.01 4.08
N PHE A 118 10.75 8.22 3.81
CA PHE A 118 9.53 8.71 3.17
C PHE A 118 8.77 9.71 4.04
N ARG A 119 8.63 9.46 5.36
CA ARG A 119 8.02 10.41 6.30
C ARG A 119 8.78 11.73 6.31
N ALA A 120 10.10 11.69 6.42
CA ALA A 120 10.94 12.89 6.39
C ALA A 120 10.78 13.69 5.08
N TRP A 121 10.74 13.01 3.94
CA TRP A 121 10.47 13.67 2.66
C TRP A 121 9.08 14.31 2.63
N ARG A 122 8.06 13.60 3.11
CA ARG A 122 6.67 14.05 3.14
C ARG A 122 6.51 15.28 4.01
N ASP A 123 7.07 15.26 5.22
CA ASP A 123 6.97 16.34 6.20
C ASP A 123 7.73 17.61 5.74
N ALA A 124 8.70 17.46 4.83
CA ALA A 124 9.39 18.58 4.19
C ALA A 124 8.62 19.19 3.00
N GLN A 125 7.51 18.58 2.54
CA GLN A 125 6.70 19.13 1.45
C GLN A 125 5.73 20.19 1.96
N ARG A 126 5.42 21.15 1.09
CA ARG A 126 4.35 22.11 1.37
C ARG A 126 2.98 21.42 1.39
N PRO A 127 2.02 21.86 2.24
CA PRO A 127 0.69 21.25 2.33
C PRO A 127 -0.06 21.21 1.00
N GLU A 128 0.08 22.23 0.17
CA GLU A 128 -0.59 22.29 -1.14
C GLU A 128 -0.04 21.23 -2.10
N LYS A 129 1.27 20.95 -2.02
CA LYS A 129 1.89 19.89 -2.81
C LYS A 129 1.41 18.53 -2.34
N LEU A 130 1.42 18.27 -1.03
CA LEU A 130 0.92 17.01 -0.47
C LEU A 130 -0.54 16.74 -0.84
N ALA A 131 -1.38 17.78 -0.80
CA ALA A 131 -2.78 17.68 -1.19
C ALA A 131 -2.96 17.20 -2.63
N VAL A 132 -2.03 17.50 -3.55
CA VAL A 132 -2.04 16.99 -4.93
C VAL A 132 -1.46 15.58 -5.01
N VAL A 133 -0.31 15.35 -4.36
CA VAL A 133 0.41 14.07 -4.44
C VAL A 133 -0.38 12.92 -3.83
N GLU A 134 -0.99 13.14 -2.66
CA GLU A 134 -1.71 12.13 -1.90
C GLU A 134 -3.18 12.00 -2.31
N ARG A 135 -3.64 12.84 -3.25
CA ARG A 135 -5.00 12.78 -3.75
C ARG A 135 -5.27 11.48 -4.50
N LEU A 136 -6.30 10.76 -4.06
CA LEU A 136 -6.93 9.73 -4.87
C LEU A 136 -8.02 10.38 -5.75
N PRO A 137 -7.95 10.30 -7.09
CA PRO A 137 -8.97 10.86 -7.97
C PRO A 137 -10.27 10.02 -7.92
N ALA A 138 -11.28 10.41 -8.70
CA ALA A 138 -12.58 9.72 -8.69
C ALA A 138 -12.51 8.26 -9.22
N THR A 139 -11.57 7.95 -10.12
CA THR A 139 -11.45 6.62 -10.72
C THR A 139 -10.01 6.17 -10.92
N PRO A 140 -9.74 4.84 -10.92
CA PRO A 140 -8.40 4.30 -11.22
C PRO A 140 -7.90 4.71 -12.61
N ALA A 141 -8.80 4.89 -13.57
CA ALA A 141 -8.46 5.32 -14.93
C ALA A 141 -7.87 6.75 -14.94
N LEU A 142 -8.44 7.66 -14.14
CA LEU A 142 -7.91 9.01 -14.00
C LEU A 142 -6.52 9.00 -13.36
N LEU A 143 -6.33 8.23 -12.28
CA LEU A 143 -5.01 8.09 -11.66
C LEU A 143 -3.98 7.47 -12.63
N SER A 144 -4.43 6.55 -13.50
CA SER A 144 -3.56 5.93 -14.49
C SER A 144 -3.02 6.92 -15.53
N LYS A 145 -3.80 7.95 -15.86
CA LYS A 145 -3.39 9.04 -16.77
C LYS A 145 -2.40 10.01 -16.13
N GLU A 146 -2.33 10.05 -14.81
CA GLU A 146 -1.40 10.94 -14.08
C GLU A 146 0.02 10.32 -13.94
N ASN A 147 0.28 9.15 -14.54
CA ASN A 147 1.60 8.53 -14.51
C ASN A 147 2.54 9.18 -15.53
N PRO A 148 3.60 9.88 -15.10
CA PRO A 148 4.55 10.52 -16.01
C PRO A 148 5.28 9.53 -16.93
N GLN A 149 5.43 8.26 -16.54
CA GLN A 149 6.11 7.24 -17.35
C GLN A 149 5.27 6.73 -18.54
N LYS A 150 3.96 6.99 -18.56
CA LYS A 150 3.08 6.65 -19.70
C LYS A 150 2.79 7.83 -20.61
N ASN A 151 3.15 9.05 -20.19
CA ASN A 151 2.91 10.30 -20.90
C ASN A 151 4.19 10.88 -21.51
N ALA A 152 5.27 10.09 -21.54
CA ALA A 152 6.56 10.41 -22.13
C ALA A 152 6.78 9.60 -23.42
#